data_AF-A0A7X1HEE4-F1
#
_entry.id   AF-A0A7X1HEE4-F1
#
_cell.length_a   1.000
_cell.length_b   1.000
_cell.length_c   1.000
_cell.angle_alpha   90.00
_cell.angle_beta   90.00
_cell.angle_gamma   90.00
#
_symmetry.space_group_name_H-M   'P 1'
#
loop_
_entity.id
_entity.type
_entity.pdbx_description
1 polymer ?
#
loop_
_entity_poly.entity_id
_entity_poly.type
_entity_poly.pdbx_seq_one_letter_code
_entity_poly.pdbx_strand_id
1 'polypeptide(L)'
;MSLARDLDGSAPTGPTLHQDILDQMASELAGRRPALLTPDLHMQLTELKGFRHLVRHKYGFDLKPEKVVDNVERLQHVFPTFAKRLKDLHDQLAERSISP
;
A
#
# COMPACT_ATOMS: atom_id res chain seq x y z
N MET A 1 -14.22 -7.16 2.14
CA MET A 1 -13.91 -5.94 2.92
C MET A 1 -12.62 -5.34 2.39
N SER A 2 -12.52 -4.01 2.36
CA SER A 2 -11.31 -3.31 1.91
C SER A 2 -10.89 -2.36 3.02
N LEU A 3 -9.63 -2.42 3.44
CA LEU A 3 -9.07 -1.61 4.53
C LEU A 3 -9.41 -0.12 4.38
N ALA A 4 -9.36 0.42 3.15
CA ALA A 4 -9.72 1.79 2.86
C ALA A 4 -11.18 2.10 3.22
N ARG A 5 -12.12 1.20 2.91
CA ARG A 5 -13.53 1.37 3.26
C ARG A 5 -13.73 1.32 4.77
N ASP A 6 -13.04 0.41 5.45
CA ASP A 6 -13.23 0.17 6.88
C ASP A 6 -12.63 1.32 7.71
N LEU A 7 -11.51 1.90 7.27
CA LEU A 7 -10.85 3.04 7.95
C LEU A 7 -11.40 4.42 7.51
N ASP A 8 -11.61 4.61 6.21
CA ASP A 8 -11.90 5.92 5.62
C ASP A 8 -13.37 6.06 5.19
N GLY A 9 -14.18 5.02 5.31
CA GLY A 9 -15.60 5.02 4.91
C GLY A 9 -15.82 4.94 3.39
N SER A 10 -14.76 5.05 2.61
CA SER A 10 -14.77 4.91 1.15
C SER A 10 -13.54 4.15 0.68
N ALA A 11 -13.71 3.40 -0.41
CA ALA A 11 -12.60 2.83 -1.15
C ALA A 11 -12.67 3.37 -2.58
N PRO A 12 -11.53 3.62 -3.24
CA PRO A 12 -11.53 4.05 -4.62
C PRO A 12 -12.18 2.97 -5.50
N THR A 13 -12.51 3.34 -6.74
CA THR A 13 -13.07 2.41 -7.73
C THR A 13 -12.57 2.79 -9.12
N GLY A 14 -12.76 1.92 -10.10
CA GLY A 14 -12.40 2.20 -11.48
C GLY A 14 -10.99 1.73 -11.88
N PRO A 15 -10.49 2.17 -13.05
CA PRO A 15 -9.27 1.61 -13.67
C PRO A 15 -7.97 1.98 -12.93
N THR A 16 -7.97 3.10 -12.19
CA THR A 16 -6.82 3.60 -11.42
C THR A 16 -6.80 3.12 -9.97
N LEU A 17 -7.79 2.30 -9.58
CA LEU A 17 -8.04 1.83 -8.22
C LEU A 17 -6.77 1.51 -7.41
N HIS A 18 -5.83 0.80 -8.01
CA HIS A 18 -4.61 0.39 -7.29
C HIS A 18 -3.69 1.55 -6.94
N GLN A 19 -3.58 2.56 -7.80
CA GLN A 19 -2.82 3.77 -7.48
C GLN A 19 -3.59 4.61 -6.45
N ASP A 20 -4.90 4.79 -6.67
CA ASP A 20 -5.74 5.60 -5.80
C ASP A 20 -5.74 5.08 -4.36
N ILE A 21 -5.71 3.76 -4.17
CA ILE A 21 -5.58 3.16 -2.83
C ILE A 21 -4.24 3.52 -2.18
N LEU A 22 -3.13 3.48 -2.94
CA LEU A 22 -1.82 3.84 -2.39
C LEU A 22 -1.80 5.33 -1.99
N ASP A 23 -2.32 6.20 -2.84
CA ASP A 23 -2.38 7.64 -2.59
C ASP A 23 -3.27 7.97 -1.38
N GLN A 24 -4.42 7.31 -1.27
CA GLN A 24 -5.31 7.43 -0.12
C GLN A 24 -4.60 6.98 1.18
N MET A 25 -3.91 5.84 1.16
CA MET A 25 -3.21 5.31 2.35
C MET A 25 -1.94 6.11 2.72
N ALA A 26 -1.36 6.85 1.77
CA ALA A 26 -0.24 7.78 2.02
C ALA A 26 -0.70 9.14 2.58
N SER A 27 -1.99 9.46 2.44
CA SER A 27 -2.56 10.69 2.96
C SER A 27 -3.01 10.50 4.42
N GLU A 28 -2.74 11.49 5.26
CA GLU A 28 -3.42 11.64 6.54
C GLU A 28 -4.89 11.99 6.29
N LEU A 29 -5.78 11.43 7.11
CA LEU A 29 -7.18 11.83 7.17
C LEU A 29 -7.45 12.37 8.57
N ALA A 30 -7.40 13.70 8.69
CA ALA A 30 -7.51 14.42 9.95
C ALA A 30 -8.72 13.93 10.78
N GLY A 31 -8.49 13.69 12.06
CA GLY A 31 -9.49 13.15 12.99
C GLY A 31 -9.67 11.63 12.89
N ARG A 32 -9.40 10.98 11.75
CA ARG A 32 -9.58 9.53 11.56
C ARG A 32 -8.31 8.73 11.73
N ARG A 33 -7.31 8.95 10.88
CA ARG A 33 -6.04 8.21 10.92
C ARG A 33 -4.86 9.03 10.39
N PRO A 34 -3.65 8.81 10.91
CA PRO A 34 -2.44 9.28 10.24
C PRO A 34 -2.24 8.55 8.90
N ALA A 35 -1.25 9.03 8.13
CA ALA A 35 -0.77 8.33 6.95
C ALA A 35 -0.25 6.93 7.33
N LEU A 36 -0.80 5.90 6.68
CA LEU A 36 -0.34 4.52 6.84
C LEU A 36 1.02 4.36 6.15
N LEU A 37 1.11 4.83 4.91
CA LEU A 37 2.30 4.73 4.08
C LEU A 37 3.18 5.96 4.27
N THR A 38 4.47 5.74 4.54
CA THR A 38 5.47 6.79 4.42
C THR A 38 5.73 7.09 2.93
N PRO A 39 6.35 8.23 2.59
CA PRO A 39 6.68 8.54 1.20
C PRO A 39 7.53 7.45 0.51
N ASP A 40 8.52 6.89 1.21
CA ASP A 40 9.31 5.78 0.68
C ASP A 40 8.44 4.53 0.48
N LEU A 41 7.66 4.12 1.49
CA LEU A 41 6.83 2.91 1.37
C LEU A 41 5.79 3.03 0.23
N HIS A 42 5.22 4.22 0.03
CA HIS A 42 4.33 4.53 -1.09
C HIS A 42 5.02 4.37 -2.45
N MET A 43 6.22 4.94 -2.61
CA MET A 43 7.02 4.80 -3.83
C MET A 43 7.33 3.32 -4.11
N GLN A 44 7.79 2.58 -3.09
CA GLN A 44 8.17 1.18 -3.24
C GLN A 44 6.98 0.29 -3.62
N LEU A 45 5.80 0.52 -3.02
CA LEU A 45 4.57 -0.19 -3.36
C LEU A 45 4.05 0.19 -4.76
N THR A 46 4.29 1.43 -5.21
CA THR A 46 3.97 1.89 -6.57
C THR A 46 4.81 1.15 -7.61
N GLU A 47 6.10 0.92 -7.35
CA GLU A 47 6.97 0.09 -8.21
C GLU A 47 6.48 -1.36 -8.30
N LEU A 48 6.15 -1.97 -7.15
CA LEU A 48 5.59 -3.33 -7.12
C LEU A 48 4.25 -3.42 -7.86
N LYS A 49 3.40 -2.39 -7.77
CA LYS A 49 2.16 -2.27 -8.55
C LYS A 49 2.45 -2.23 -10.06
N GLY A 50 3.45 -1.46 -10.47
CA GLY A 50 3.91 -1.37 -11.85
C GLY A 50 4.38 -2.74 -12.38
N PHE A 51 5.21 -3.44 -11.62
CA PHE A 51 5.63 -4.81 -11.95
C PHE A 51 4.44 -5.76 -12.07
N ARG A 52 3.48 -5.70 -11.13
CA ARG A 52 2.25 -6.51 -11.20
C ARG A 52 1.44 -6.24 -12.46
N HIS A 53 1.35 -4.98 -12.89
CA HIS A 53 0.68 -4.61 -14.14
C HIS A 53 1.42 -5.20 -15.35
N LEU A 54 2.75 -5.08 -15.39
CA LEU A 54 3.58 -5.66 -16.44
C LEU A 54 3.35 -7.18 -16.58
N VAL A 55 3.42 -7.91 -15.46
CA VAL A 55 3.21 -9.37 -15.44
C VAL A 55 1.81 -9.76 -15.92
N ARG A 56 0.76 -9.04 -15.49
CA ARG A 56 -0.63 -9.36 -15.85
C ARG A 56 -0.99 -9.04 -17.29
N HIS A 57 -0.37 -8.02 -17.90
CA HIS A 57 -0.78 -7.53 -19.21
C HIS A 57 0.16 -7.91 -20.36
N LYS A 58 1.43 -8.27 -20.09
CA LYS A 58 2.43 -8.50 -21.13
C LYS A 58 2.92 -9.93 -21.31
N TYR A 59 2.29 -10.93 -20.68
CA TYR A 59 2.54 -12.37 -20.84
C TYR A 59 3.99 -12.73 -21.24
N GLY A 60 4.94 -12.57 -20.30
CA GLY A 60 6.28 -13.16 -20.36
C GLY A 60 7.28 -12.59 -21.39
N PHE A 61 6.84 -12.03 -22.51
CA PHE A 61 7.74 -11.58 -23.60
C PHE A 61 8.57 -10.33 -23.26
N ASP A 62 8.11 -9.52 -22.30
CA ASP A 62 8.75 -8.25 -21.88
C ASP A 62 9.36 -8.31 -20.46
N LEU A 63 9.39 -9.48 -19.81
CA LEU A 63 9.93 -9.60 -18.45
C LEU A 63 11.45 -9.69 -18.48
N LYS A 64 12.10 -8.60 -18.07
CA LYS A 64 13.54 -8.55 -17.82
C LYS A 64 13.88 -9.30 -16.53
N PRO A 65 14.70 -10.37 -16.56
CA PRO A 65 15.04 -11.17 -15.37
C PRO A 65 15.56 -10.33 -14.20
N GLU A 66 16.41 -9.34 -14.48
CA GLU A 66 16.93 -8.41 -13.48
C GLU A 66 15.81 -7.62 -12.78
N LYS A 67 14.76 -7.24 -13.51
CA LYS A 67 13.60 -6.55 -12.90
C LYS A 67 12.76 -7.49 -12.06
N VAL A 68 12.72 -8.78 -12.36
CA VAL A 68 12.06 -9.76 -11.50
C VAL A 68 12.82 -9.87 -10.18
N VAL A 69 14.15 -10.02 -10.23
CA VAL A 69 15.01 -10.07 -9.03
C VAL A 69 14.87 -8.80 -8.20
N ASP A 70 15.01 -7.62 -8.82
CA ASP A 70 14.84 -6.31 -8.15
C ASP A 70 13.50 -6.23 -7.39
N ASN A 71 12.41 -6.74 -7.98
CA ASN A 71 11.08 -6.69 -7.35
C ASN A 71 10.91 -7.73 -6.24
N VAL A 72 11.58 -8.89 -6.33
CA VAL A 72 11.61 -9.88 -5.24
C VAL A 72 12.35 -9.32 -4.03
N GLU A 73 13.54 -8.76 -4.24
CA GLU A 73 14.33 -8.11 -3.18
C GLU A 73 13.56 -6.94 -2.56
N ARG A 74 12.94 -6.10 -3.39
CA ARG A 74 12.06 -5.02 -2.94
C ARG A 74 10.93 -5.55 -2.06
N LEU A 75 10.26 -6.64 -2.46
CA LEU A 75 9.17 -7.23 -1.69
C LEU A 75 9.64 -7.72 -0.32
N GLN A 76 10.83 -8.33 -0.24
CA GLN A 76 11.42 -8.80 1.02
C GLN A 76 11.63 -7.68 2.04
N HIS A 77 11.90 -6.46 1.58
CA HIS A 77 12.06 -5.28 2.45
C HIS A 77 10.74 -4.54 2.72
N VAL A 78 9.90 -4.42 1.69
CA VAL A 78 8.65 -3.65 1.74
C VAL A 78 7.60 -4.34 2.60
N PHE A 79 7.43 -5.66 2.46
CA PHE A 79 6.36 -6.37 3.14
C PHE A 79 6.45 -6.31 4.68
N PRO A 80 7.62 -6.59 5.32
CA PRO A 80 7.75 -6.45 6.76
C PRO A 80 7.51 -5.01 7.24
N THR A 81 7.97 -4.02 6.48
CA THR A 81 7.78 -2.60 6.79
C THR A 81 6.31 -2.23 6.74
N PHE A 82 5.58 -2.64 5.69
CA PHE A 82 4.15 -2.43 5.57
C PHE A 82 3.37 -3.12 6.69
N ALA A 83 3.67 -4.38 6.99
CA ALA A 83 3.02 -5.12 8.07
C ALA A 83 3.21 -4.44 9.43
N LYS A 84 4.43 -3.96 9.71
CA LYS A 84 4.72 -3.18 10.91
C LYS A 84 3.90 -1.89 10.96
N ARG A 85 3.87 -1.11 9.87
CA ARG A 85 3.07 0.12 9.80
C ARG A 85 1.57 -0.13 10.03
N LEU A 86 1.05 -1.22 9.50
CA LEU A 86 -0.34 -1.62 9.69
C LEU A 86 -0.63 -1.97 11.16
N LYS A 87 0.29 -2.69 11.81
CA LYS A 87 0.20 -2.99 13.25
C LYS A 87 0.28 -1.71 14.09
N ASP A 88 1.28 -0.86 13.83
CA ASP A 88 1.45 0.40 14.55
C ASP A 88 0.21 1.29 14.43
N LEU A 89 -0.40 1.36 13.23
CA LEU A 89 -1.64 2.09 13.02
C LEU A 89 -2.81 1.48 13.80
N HIS A 90 -2.93 0.16 13.82
CA HIS A 90 -3.96 -0.52 14.60
C HIS A 90 -3.85 -0.19 16.09
N ASP A 91 -2.65 -0.30 16.65
CA ASP A 91 -2.39 -0.02 18.07
C ASP A 91 -2.74 1.45 18.40
N GLN A 92 -2.34 2.40 17.55
CA GLN A 92 -2.68 3.82 17.71
C GLN A 92 -4.19 4.10 17.69
N LEU A 93 -4.94 3.44 16.80
CA LEU A 93 -6.39 3.61 16.71
C LEU A 93 -7.12 2.96 17.90
N ALA A 94 -6.60 1.84 18.41
CA ALA A 94 -7.12 1.21 19.61
C ALA A 94 -6.93 2.11 20.85
N GLU A 95 -5.74 2.69 21.02
CA GLU A 95 -5.45 3.64 22.12
C GLU A 95 -6.37 4.88 22.10
N ARG A 96 -6.62 5.46 20.90
CA ARG A 96 -7.52 6.62 20.74
C ARG A 96 -8.98 6.31 21.09
N SER A 97 -9.39 5.05 20.98
CA SER A 97 -10.77 4.62 21.29
C SER A 97 -11.00 4.38 22.78
N ILE A 98 -9.93 4.33 23.58
CA ILE A 98 -9.95 4.10 25.03
C ILE A 98 -9.82 5.41 25.83
N SER A 99 -9.40 6.51 25.17
CA SER A 99 -9.33 7.84 25.79
C SER A 99 -10.73 8.49 25.79
N PRO A 100 -11.24 8.94 26.97
CA PRO A 100 -12.57 9.53 27.13
C PRO A 100 -12.73 10.91 26.46
#